data_AF-A0A494Y7K0-F1
#
_entry.id   AF-A0A494Y7K0-F1
#
_cell.length_a   1.000
_cell.length_b   1.000
_cell.length_c   1.000
_cell.angle_alpha   90.00
_cell.angle_beta   90.00
_cell.angle_gamma   90.00
#
_symmetry.space_group_name_H-M   'P 1'
#
loop_
_entity.id
_entity.type
_entity.pdbx_description
1 polymer ?
#
loop_
_entity_poly.entity_id
_entity_poly.type
_entity_poly.pdbx_seq_one_letter_code
_entity_poly.pdbx_strand_id
1 'polypeptide(L)'
;MKATEVLRQIQIAIDGVRNDGQSVISVTAMGEFIAKLFDEAETSEAEPTKALTPEQQAQQLEIWKATLASDSMHSVEMFKSVIEAGQTALKSAIVINGGAAAALLAFAGNSVIKGYLVPGQPVLVRFGIAMLIFSIGLTCAGFGTGFRYISQASYAAAMRARRPEGATKSKRWDQLGGAANYVSIAFGVAAFALPVWGAVRAYSALATP
;
A
#
# COMPACT_ATOMS: atom_id res chain seq x y z
N MET A 1 13.96 -35.65 17.74
CA MET A 1 14.70 -34.35 17.83
C MET A 1 16.18 -34.53 17.47
N LYS A 2 16.90 -33.48 17.05
CA LYS A 2 18.37 -33.54 16.91
C LYS A 2 19.04 -33.32 18.26
N ALA A 3 20.14 -34.02 18.56
CA ALA A 3 20.89 -33.87 19.82
C ALA A 3 21.30 -32.42 20.13
N THR A 4 21.54 -31.62 19.09
CA THR A 4 21.86 -30.20 19.19
C THR A 4 20.71 -29.34 19.73
N GLU A 5 19.47 -29.72 19.45
CA GLU A 5 18.29 -29.00 19.95
C GLU A 5 18.06 -29.27 21.43
N VAL A 6 18.26 -30.52 21.86
CA VAL A 6 18.18 -30.93 23.26
C VAL A 6 19.23 -30.20 24.12
N LEU A 7 20.48 -30.13 23.65
CA LEU A 7 21.54 -29.38 24.33
C LEU A 7 21.22 -27.89 24.47
N ARG A 8 20.56 -27.30 23.46
CA ARG A 8 20.15 -25.90 23.48
C ARG A 8 19.04 -25.63 24.50
N GLN A 9 18.06 -26.53 24.60
CA GLN A 9 16.99 -26.41 25.60
C GLN A 9 17.53 -26.54 27.03
N ILE A 10 18.48 -27.46 27.25
CA ILE A 10 19.19 -27.57 28.54
C ILE A 10 19.89 -26.26 28.89
N GLN A 11 20.60 -25.65 27.93
CA GLN A 11 21.29 -24.38 28.14
C GLN A 11 20.33 -23.23 28.50
N ILE A 12 19.20 -23.12 27.79
CA ILE A 12 18.16 -22.11 28.05
C ILE A 12 17.57 -22.28 29.46
N ALA A 13 17.28 -23.53 29.86
CA ALA A 13 16.73 -23.81 31.19
C ALA A 13 17.72 -23.44 32.31
N ILE A 14 19.01 -23.76 32.13
CA ILE A 14 20.06 -23.40 33.08
C ILE A 14 20.22 -21.87 33.16
N ASP A 15 20.22 -21.17 32.04
CA ASP A 15 20.32 -19.71 32.01
C ASP A 15 19.09 -19.04 32.64
N GLY A 16 17.89 -19.60 32.47
CA GLY A 16 16.67 -19.15 33.14
C GLY A 16 16.77 -19.24 34.67
N VAL A 17 17.12 -20.40 35.19
CA VAL A 17 17.28 -20.63 36.65
C VAL A 17 18.40 -19.77 37.24
N ARG A 18 19.46 -19.51 36.46
CA ARG A 18 20.55 -18.60 36.84
C ARG A 18 20.09 -17.15 36.93
N ASN A 19 19.25 -16.70 36.00
CA ASN A 19 18.69 -15.34 36.01
C ASN A 19 17.70 -15.13 37.16
N ASP A 20 17.04 -16.19 37.64
CA ASP A 20 16.18 -16.18 38.82
C ASP A 20 16.97 -16.21 40.15
N GLY A 21 18.30 -16.10 40.09
CA GLY A 21 19.17 -15.96 41.27
C GLY A 21 19.48 -17.27 41.99
N GLN A 22 19.10 -18.42 41.44
CA GLN A 22 19.45 -19.71 42.01
C GLN A 22 20.85 -20.16 41.57
N SER A 23 21.74 -20.37 42.54
CA SER A 23 23.10 -20.87 42.32
C SER A 23 23.26 -22.37 42.54
N VAL A 24 22.21 -23.05 43.02
CA VAL A 24 22.20 -24.48 43.34
C VAL A 24 20.94 -25.11 42.77
N ILE A 25 21.10 -26.13 41.92
CA ILE A 25 20.00 -26.90 41.35
C ILE A 25 19.77 -28.15 42.20
N SER A 26 18.52 -28.41 42.60
CA SER A 26 18.21 -29.65 43.32
C SER A 26 18.30 -30.86 42.39
N VAL A 27 18.86 -31.97 42.89
CA VAL A 27 18.96 -33.23 42.14
C VAL A 27 17.57 -33.73 41.71
N THR A 28 16.55 -33.50 42.54
CA THR A 28 15.16 -33.85 42.26
C THR A 28 14.61 -33.08 41.05
N ALA A 29 14.76 -31.76 41.01
CA ALA A 29 14.25 -30.94 39.89
C ALA A 29 14.99 -31.24 38.58
N MET A 30 16.30 -31.49 38.65
CA MET A 30 17.07 -31.92 37.48
C MET A 30 16.64 -33.31 37.00
N GLY A 31 16.34 -34.23 37.92
CA GLY A 31 15.80 -35.55 37.59
C GLY A 31 14.46 -35.48 36.89
N GLU A 32 13.54 -34.64 37.35
CA GLU A 32 12.23 -34.41 36.71
C GLU A 32 12.36 -33.77 35.33
N PHE A 33 13.26 -32.80 35.17
CA PHE A 33 13.51 -32.16 33.88
C PHE A 33 14.09 -33.13 32.86
N ILE A 34 15.07 -33.95 33.26
CA ILE A 34 15.65 -34.99 32.40
C ILE A 34 14.59 -36.04 32.04
N ALA A 35 13.78 -36.49 33.01
CA ALA A 35 12.70 -37.44 32.74
C ALA A 35 11.69 -36.90 31.72
N LYS A 36 11.34 -35.62 31.81
CA LYS A 36 10.47 -34.96 30.83
C LYS A 36 11.10 -34.89 29.43
N LEU A 37 12.39 -34.58 29.34
CA LEU A 37 13.11 -34.58 28.06
C LEU A 37 13.19 -35.99 27.45
N PHE A 38 13.33 -37.02 28.28
CA PHE A 38 13.27 -38.41 27.83
C PHE A 38 11.89 -38.80 27.32
N ASP A 39 10.82 -38.42 28.02
CA ASP A 39 9.44 -38.68 27.60
C ASP A 39 9.10 -37.96 26.27
N GLU A 40 9.53 -36.71 26.09
CA GLU A 40 9.39 -35.98 24.83
C GLU A 40 10.26 -36.58 23.70
N ALA A 41 11.44 -37.11 24.02
CA ALA A 41 12.31 -37.78 23.05
C ALA A 41 11.72 -39.15 22.64
N GLU A 42 11.26 -39.96 23.59
CA GLU A 42 10.56 -41.22 23.33
C GLU A 42 9.27 -40.99 22.55
N THR A 43 8.49 -39.95 22.86
CA THR A 43 7.30 -39.59 22.09
C THR A 43 7.66 -39.13 20.67
N SER A 44 8.76 -38.38 20.52
CA SER A 44 9.30 -37.96 19.21
C SER A 44 9.93 -39.10 18.39
N GLU A 45 10.35 -40.19 19.03
CA GLU A 45 10.91 -41.39 18.40
C GLU A 45 9.83 -42.46 18.15
N ALA A 46 8.80 -42.53 18.99
CA ALA A 46 7.66 -43.44 18.89
C ALA A 46 6.63 -42.98 17.85
N GLU A 47 6.50 -41.68 17.61
CA GLU A 47 5.97 -41.24 16.32
C GLU A 47 7.05 -41.48 15.27
N PRO A 48 6.83 -42.35 14.26
CA PRO A 48 7.65 -42.29 13.08
C PRO A 48 7.43 -40.89 12.55
N THR A 49 8.42 -40.01 12.71
CA THR A 49 8.55 -38.86 11.83
C THR A 49 8.57 -39.51 10.45
N LYS A 50 7.41 -39.57 9.77
CA LYS A 50 7.31 -40.20 8.46
C LYS A 50 8.26 -39.40 7.61
N ALA A 51 9.50 -39.89 7.47
CA ALA A 51 10.47 -39.34 6.57
C ALA A 51 9.79 -39.47 5.22
N LEU A 52 9.29 -38.33 4.73
CA LEU A 52 8.59 -38.25 3.45
C LEU A 52 9.45 -39.00 2.45
N THR A 53 8.83 -39.93 1.72
CA THR A 53 9.56 -40.65 0.68
C THR A 53 10.15 -39.62 -0.30
N PRO A 54 11.27 -39.90 -0.98
CA PRO A 54 11.85 -38.97 -1.94
C PRO A 54 10.82 -38.47 -2.98
N GLU A 55 9.87 -39.33 -3.35
CA GLU A 55 8.73 -38.97 -4.20
C GLU A 55 7.77 -37.97 -3.56
N GLN A 56 7.41 -38.14 -2.28
CA GLN A 56 6.58 -37.18 -1.55
C GLN A 56 7.28 -35.83 -1.35
N GLN A 57 8.60 -35.83 -1.14
CA GLN A 57 9.38 -34.59 -1.08
C GLN A 57 9.41 -33.86 -2.43
N ALA A 58 9.61 -34.60 -3.52
CA ALA A 58 9.54 -34.03 -4.87
C ALA A 58 8.14 -33.48 -5.18
N GLN A 59 7.08 -34.20 -4.81
CA GLN A 59 5.71 -33.74 -4.98
C GLN A 59 5.42 -32.46 -4.17
N GLN A 60 5.85 -32.39 -2.92
CA GLN A 60 5.69 -31.18 -2.10
C GLN A 60 6.46 -29.99 -2.69
N LEU A 61 7.66 -30.23 -3.22
CA LEU A 61 8.45 -29.19 -3.89
C LEU A 61 7.73 -28.66 -5.14
N GLU A 62 7.15 -29.54 -5.95
CA GLU A 62 6.38 -29.13 -7.13
C GLU A 62 5.12 -28.34 -6.76
N ILE A 63 4.37 -28.78 -5.74
CA ILE A 63 3.23 -28.01 -5.21
C ILE A 63 3.70 -26.65 -4.71
N TRP A 64 4.78 -26.59 -3.93
CA TRP A 64 5.31 -25.34 -3.40
C TRP A 64 5.74 -24.36 -4.50
N LYS A 65 6.43 -24.85 -5.55
CA LYS A 65 6.78 -24.04 -6.73
C LYS A 65 5.53 -23.52 -7.43
N ALA A 66 4.52 -24.38 -7.62
CA ALA A 66 3.27 -24.01 -8.28
C ALA A 66 2.50 -22.96 -7.47
N THR A 67 2.41 -23.12 -6.15
CA THR A 67 1.79 -22.13 -5.25
C THR A 67 2.55 -20.81 -5.28
N LEU A 68 3.88 -20.83 -5.16
CA LEU A 68 4.70 -19.61 -5.19
C LEU A 68 4.55 -18.87 -6.54
N ALA A 69 4.53 -19.60 -7.65
CA ALA A 69 4.30 -19.03 -8.97
C ALA A 69 2.90 -18.42 -9.08
N SER A 70 1.87 -19.13 -8.63
CA SER A 70 0.49 -18.65 -8.63
C SER A 70 0.33 -17.39 -7.76
N ASP A 71 0.86 -17.39 -6.55
CA ASP A 71 0.81 -16.25 -5.63
C ASP A 71 1.53 -15.02 -6.20
N SER A 72 2.69 -15.23 -6.81
CA SER A 72 3.45 -14.17 -7.47
C SER A 72 2.69 -13.59 -8.66
N MET A 73 2.11 -14.44 -9.52
CA MET A 73 1.32 -14.00 -10.67
C MET A 73 0.09 -13.24 -10.24
N HIS A 74 -0.65 -13.77 -9.26
CA HIS A 74 -1.84 -13.13 -8.71
C HIS A 74 -1.50 -11.76 -8.11
N SER A 75 -0.41 -11.65 -7.35
CA SER A 75 0.03 -10.38 -6.77
C SER A 75 0.37 -9.32 -7.83
N VAL A 76 1.05 -9.73 -8.92
CA VAL A 76 1.38 -8.83 -10.04
C VAL A 76 0.13 -8.37 -10.77
N GLU A 77 -0.80 -9.28 -11.03
CA GLU A 77 -2.05 -8.97 -11.72
C GLU A 77 -2.95 -8.05 -10.90
N MET A 78 -3.15 -8.35 -9.61
CA MET A 78 -3.88 -7.48 -8.69
C MET A 78 -3.28 -6.07 -8.61
N PHE A 79 -1.95 -5.97 -8.53
CA PHE A 79 -1.27 -4.67 -8.54
C PHE A 79 -1.51 -3.90 -9.84
N LYS A 80 -1.40 -4.57 -10.99
CA LYS A 80 -1.67 -3.98 -12.30
C LYS A 80 -3.11 -3.49 -12.41
N SER A 81 -4.09 -4.31 -12.02
CA SER A 81 -5.51 -3.95 -12.05
C SER A 81 -5.82 -2.71 -11.21
N VAL A 82 -5.25 -2.60 -9.99
CA VAL A 82 -5.44 -1.42 -9.14
C VAL A 82 -4.82 -0.16 -9.76
N ILE A 83 -3.63 -0.27 -10.36
CA ILE A 83 -2.99 0.86 -11.04
C ILE A 83 -3.78 1.32 -12.26
N GLU A 84 -4.30 0.38 -13.06
CA GLU A 84 -5.12 0.68 -14.23
C GLU A 84 -6.46 1.32 -13.85
N ALA A 85 -7.10 0.81 -12.80
CA ALA A 85 -8.32 1.40 -12.23
C ALA A 85 -8.07 2.83 -11.74
N GLY A 86 -6.98 3.07 -11.01
CA GLY A 86 -6.60 4.41 -10.54
C GLY A 86 -6.27 5.37 -11.68
N GLN A 87 -5.58 4.92 -12.73
CA GLN A 87 -5.34 5.72 -13.93
C GLN A 87 -6.63 6.08 -14.65
N THR A 88 -7.56 5.13 -14.76
CA THR A 88 -8.86 5.35 -15.38
C THR A 88 -9.66 6.37 -14.59
N ALA A 89 -9.68 6.25 -13.26
CA ALA A 89 -10.33 7.22 -12.37
C ALA A 89 -9.76 8.63 -12.53
N LEU A 90 -8.43 8.80 -12.55
CA LEU A 90 -7.81 10.12 -12.76
C LEU A 90 -8.11 10.70 -14.14
N LYS A 91 -8.12 9.89 -15.20
CA LYS A 91 -8.53 10.32 -16.55
C LYS A 91 -10.00 10.78 -16.56
N SER A 92 -10.88 10.03 -15.91
CA SER A 92 -12.30 10.43 -15.75
C SER A 92 -12.41 11.75 -14.99
N ALA A 93 -11.65 11.95 -13.92
CA ALA A 93 -11.63 13.21 -13.19
C ALA A 93 -11.17 14.39 -14.07
N ILE A 94 -10.14 14.20 -14.90
CA ILE A 94 -9.67 15.21 -15.87
C ILE A 94 -10.79 15.58 -16.85
N VAL A 95 -11.48 14.59 -17.42
CA VAL A 95 -12.57 14.82 -18.39
C VAL A 95 -13.75 15.52 -17.74
N ILE A 96 -14.17 15.09 -16.55
CA ILE A 96 -15.30 15.68 -15.82
C ILE A 96 -15.00 17.14 -15.47
N ASN A 97 -13.86 17.40 -14.82
CA ASN A 97 -13.48 18.75 -14.40
C ASN A 97 -13.22 19.66 -15.60
N GLY A 98 -12.48 19.18 -16.60
CA GLY A 98 -12.17 19.93 -17.81
C GLY A 98 -13.41 20.24 -18.65
N GLY A 99 -14.30 19.25 -18.82
CA GLY A 99 -15.56 19.41 -19.53
C GLY A 99 -16.49 20.40 -18.85
N ALA A 100 -16.63 20.32 -17.53
CA ALA A 100 -17.43 21.28 -16.75
C ALA A 100 -16.86 22.70 -16.82
N ALA A 101 -15.55 22.86 -16.64
CA ALA A 101 -14.89 24.17 -16.75
C ALA A 101 -15.06 24.78 -18.15
N ALA A 102 -14.87 23.98 -19.21
CA ALA A 102 -15.05 24.42 -20.59
C ALA A 102 -16.50 24.82 -20.89
N ALA A 103 -17.48 24.03 -20.41
CA ALA A 103 -18.90 24.34 -20.56
C ALA A 103 -19.30 25.64 -19.86
N LEU A 104 -18.82 25.86 -18.63
CA LEU A 104 -19.05 27.10 -17.89
C LEU A 104 -18.40 28.31 -18.57
N LEU A 105 -17.17 28.15 -19.07
CA LEU A 105 -16.46 29.21 -19.80
C LEU A 105 -17.20 29.57 -21.10
N ALA A 106 -17.65 28.57 -21.85
CA ALA A 106 -18.43 28.78 -23.08
C ALA A 106 -19.76 29.49 -22.79
N PHE A 107 -20.49 29.05 -21.76
CA PHE A 107 -21.73 29.70 -21.33
C PHE A 107 -21.48 31.16 -20.90
N ALA A 108 -20.52 31.39 -20.00
CA ALA A 108 -20.20 32.71 -19.49
C ALA A 108 -19.74 33.66 -20.60
N GLY A 109 -18.83 33.20 -21.48
CA GLY A 109 -18.33 34.00 -22.59
C GLY A 109 -19.42 34.40 -23.58
N ASN A 110 -20.27 33.46 -23.97
CA ASN A 110 -21.40 33.74 -24.87
C ASN A 110 -22.41 34.71 -24.24
N SER A 111 -22.70 34.57 -22.93
CA SER A 111 -23.61 35.48 -22.21
C SER A 111 -23.07 36.90 -22.08
N VAL A 112 -21.75 37.06 -21.92
CA VAL A 112 -21.09 38.37 -21.91
C VAL A 112 -21.12 39.02 -23.30
N ILE A 113 -20.79 38.29 -24.36
CA ILE A 113 -20.78 38.81 -25.74
C ILE A 113 -22.17 39.29 -26.17
N LYS A 114 -23.23 38.57 -25.77
CA LYS A 114 -24.62 38.94 -26.09
C LYS A 114 -25.20 40.03 -25.18
N GLY A 115 -24.45 40.51 -24.20
CA GLY A 115 -24.90 41.56 -23.27
C GLY A 115 -25.91 41.09 -22.22
N TYR A 116 -26.13 39.78 -22.05
CA TYR A 116 -27.02 39.24 -21.02
C TYR A 116 -26.40 39.31 -19.62
N LEU A 117 -25.08 39.18 -19.53
CA LEU A 117 -24.32 39.33 -18.29
C LEU A 117 -23.27 40.43 -18.47
N VAL A 118 -23.26 41.39 -17.55
CA VAL A 118 -22.24 42.44 -17.50
C VAL A 118 -21.09 41.99 -16.60
N PRO A 119 -19.81 42.24 -16.96
CA PRO A 119 -18.67 42.00 -16.08
C PRO A 119 -18.89 42.59 -14.68
N GLY A 120 -18.60 41.82 -13.65
CA GLY A 120 -18.79 42.23 -12.25
C GLY A 120 -20.18 41.92 -11.68
N GLN A 121 -21.15 41.44 -12.47
CA GLN A 121 -22.41 40.97 -11.91
C GLN A 121 -22.20 39.75 -10.98
N PRO A 122 -22.94 39.65 -9.86
CA PRO A 122 -22.78 38.57 -8.87
C PRO A 122 -22.86 37.16 -9.47
N VAL A 123 -23.76 36.95 -10.43
CA VAL A 123 -23.95 35.65 -11.12
C VAL A 123 -22.67 35.25 -11.87
N LEU A 124 -22.05 36.18 -12.61
CA LEU A 124 -20.84 35.92 -13.37
C LEU A 124 -19.64 35.63 -12.44
N VAL A 125 -19.56 36.32 -11.30
CA VAL A 125 -18.54 36.05 -10.28
C VAL A 125 -18.70 34.65 -9.70
N ARG A 126 -19.94 34.23 -9.38
CA ARG A 126 -20.22 32.87 -8.87
C ARG A 126 -19.88 31.79 -9.89
N PHE A 127 -20.15 32.02 -11.18
CA PHE A 127 -19.69 31.12 -12.25
C PHE A 127 -18.17 31.06 -12.37
N GLY A 128 -17.49 32.20 -12.25
CA GLY A 128 -16.03 32.26 -12.23
C GLY A 128 -15.44 31.45 -11.07
N ILE A 129 -16.03 31.55 -9.87
CA ILE A 129 -15.62 30.73 -8.71
C ILE A 129 -15.85 29.24 -8.98
N ALA A 130 -17.01 28.85 -9.51
CA ALA A 130 -17.28 27.46 -9.85
C ALA A 130 -16.28 26.91 -10.88
N MET A 131 -16.01 27.67 -11.94
CA MET A 131 -15.01 27.34 -12.96
C MET A 131 -13.62 27.18 -12.34
N LEU A 132 -13.20 28.08 -11.45
CA LEU A 132 -11.92 27.98 -10.74
C LEU A 132 -11.84 26.69 -9.91
N ILE A 133 -12.91 26.32 -9.20
CA ILE A 133 -12.94 25.06 -8.42
C ILE A 133 -12.79 23.85 -9.34
N PHE A 134 -13.47 23.82 -10.48
CA PHE A 134 -13.29 22.75 -11.49
C PHE A 134 -11.85 22.72 -12.03
N SER A 135 -11.25 23.87 -12.32
CA SER A 135 -9.86 23.94 -12.76
C SER A 135 -8.88 23.44 -11.69
N ILE A 136 -9.11 23.73 -10.41
CA ILE A 136 -8.29 23.19 -9.31
C ILE A 136 -8.45 21.66 -9.26
N GLY A 137 -9.68 21.13 -9.37
CA GLY A 137 -9.92 19.69 -9.43
C GLY A 137 -9.20 19.00 -10.60
N LEU A 138 -9.22 19.63 -11.78
CA LEU A 138 -8.47 19.21 -12.97
C LEU A 138 -6.96 19.18 -12.70
N THR A 139 -6.41 20.24 -12.11
CA THR A 139 -5.00 20.34 -11.76
C THR A 139 -4.60 19.29 -10.71
N CYS A 140 -5.44 19.03 -9.71
CA CYS A 140 -5.23 17.95 -8.74
C CYS A 140 -5.15 16.59 -9.44
N ALA A 141 -6.04 16.27 -10.38
CA ALA A 141 -5.97 15.01 -11.13
C ALA A 141 -4.66 14.88 -11.94
N GLY A 142 -4.22 15.99 -12.56
CA GLY A 142 -2.94 16.06 -13.25
C GLY A 142 -1.75 15.82 -12.32
N PHE A 143 -1.68 16.50 -11.18
CA PHE A 143 -0.64 16.29 -10.19
C PHE A 143 -0.67 14.89 -9.60
N GLY A 144 -1.85 14.32 -9.31
CA GLY A 144 -1.97 12.93 -8.88
C GLY A 144 -1.31 11.97 -9.87
N THR A 145 -1.53 12.18 -11.18
CA THR A 145 -0.88 11.38 -12.23
C THR A 145 0.65 11.53 -12.20
N GLY A 146 1.16 12.76 -12.02
CA GLY A 146 2.59 13.05 -11.94
C GLY A 146 3.27 12.46 -10.70
N PHE A 147 2.68 12.64 -9.51
CA PHE A 147 3.20 12.09 -8.26
C PHE A 147 3.20 10.56 -8.26
N ARG A 148 2.20 9.92 -8.89
CA ARG A 148 2.21 8.47 -9.12
C ARG A 148 3.42 8.04 -9.95
N TYR A 149 3.77 8.78 -11.01
CA TYR A 149 4.98 8.48 -11.80
C TYR A 149 6.25 8.60 -10.96
N ILE A 150 6.38 9.66 -10.16
CA ILE A 150 7.50 9.85 -9.23
C ILE A 150 7.59 8.70 -8.22
N SER A 151 6.46 8.27 -7.67
CA SER A 151 6.38 7.15 -6.73
C SER A 151 6.92 5.86 -7.36
N GLN A 152 6.43 5.50 -8.56
CA GLN A 152 6.87 4.31 -9.28
C GLN A 152 8.36 4.36 -9.67
N ALA A 153 8.83 5.52 -10.15
CA ALA A 153 10.25 5.72 -10.47
C ALA A 153 11.14 5.55 -9.22
N SER A 154 10.68 6.05 -8.08
CA SER A 154 11.38 5.93 -6.80
C SER A 154 11.43 4.49 -6.29
N TYR A 155 10.33 3.75 -6.35
CA TYR A 155 10.32 2.32 -5.99
C TYR A 155 11.22 1.48 -6.91
N ALA A 156 11.21 1.77 -8.22
CA ALA A 156 12.11 1.11 -9.16
C ALA A 156 13.59 1.39 -8.85
N ALA A 157 13.92 2.64 -8.47
CA ALA A 157 15.26 3.02 -8.04
C ALA A 157 15.66 2.36 -6.71
N ALA A 158 14.74 2.29 -5.75
CA ALA A 158 14.96 1.61 -4.46
C ALA A 158 15.26 0.13 -4.65
N MET A 159 14.49 -0.56 -5.50
CA MET A 159 14.68 -1.97 -5.85
C MET A 159 16.08 -2.22 -6.42
N ARG A 160 16.56 -1.35 -7.33
CA ARG A 160 17.91 -1.45 -7.91
C ARG A 160 19.02 -1.21 -6.87
N ALA A 161 18.77 -0.35 -5.89
CA ALA A 161 19.71 -0.01 -4.83
C ALA A 161 19.81 -1.06 -3.71
N ARG A 162 18.95 -2.09 -3.68
CA ARG A 162 18.99 -3.19 -2.70
C ARG A 162 20.08 -4.24 -2.97
N ARG A 163 20.94 -4.04 -3.98
CA ARG A 163 22.19 -4.79 -4.17
C ARG A 163 23.17 -4.52 -3.00
N PRO A 164 24.06 -5.47 -2.63
CA PRO A 164 24.71 -5.52 -1.32
C PRO A 164 25.45 -4.26 -0.86
N GLU A 165 25.91 -3.39 -1.75
CA GLU A 165 26.65 -2.16 -1.42
C GLU A 165 25.76 -0.89 -1.22
N GLY A 166 24.44 -0.97 -1.40
CA GLY A 166 23.54 0.20 -1.55
C GLY A 166 22.54 0.48 -0.43
N ALA A 167 22.64 -0.19 0.73
CA ALA A 167 21.58 -0.24 1.76
C ALA A 167 21.04 1.12 2.26
N THR A 168 21.87 2.17 2.32
CA THR A 168 21.42 3.50 2.77
C THR A 168 20.67 4.28 1.69
N LYS A 169 21.00 4.04 0.40
CA LYS A 169 20.34 4.70 -0.74
C LYS A 169 18.95 4.12 -0.97
N SER A 170 18.74 2.82 -0.75
CA SER A 170 17.42 2.19 -0.91
C SER A 170 16.36 2.79 0.02
N LYS A 171 16.72 3.07 1.28
CA LYS A 171 15.79 3.64 2.27
C LYS A 171 15.25 5.02 1.89
N ARG A 172 16.09 5.89 1.31
CA ARG A 172 15.67 7.24 0.86
C ARG A 172 14.69 7.16 -0.31
N TRP A 173 14.96 6.29 -1.28
CA TRP A 173 14.07 6.09 -2.43
C TRP A 173 12.74 5.45 -2.02
N ASP A 174 12.75 4.52 -1.07
CA ASP A 174 11.53 3.94 -0.50
C ASP A 174 10.67 5.01 0.21
N GLN A 175 11.29 5.89 1.00
CA GLN A 175 10.59 6.99 1.67
C GLN A 175 10.02 8.02 0.69
N LEU A 176 10.80 8.43 -0.31
CA LEU A 176 10.34 9.35 -1.35
C LEU A 176 9.17 8.74 -2.14
N GLY A 177 9.29 7.46 -2.50
CA GLY A 177 8.24 6.71 -3.19
C GLY A 177 6.94 6.65 -2.39
N GLY A 178 7.04 6.39 -1.09
CA GLY A 178 5.91 6.40 -0.15
C GLY A 178 5.27 7.78 -0.02
N ALA A 179 6.07 8.83 0.20
CA ALA A 179 5.56 10.20 0.30
C ALA A 179 4.83 10.64 -0.98
N ALA A 180 5.43 10.40 -2.15
CA ALA A 180 4.81 10.71 -3.43
C ALA A 180 3.50 9.93 -3.65
N ASN A 181 3.41 8.68 -3.18
CA ASN A 181 2.18 7.90 -3.25
C ASN A 181 1.05 8.52 -2.40
N TYR A 182 1.33 8.89 -1.15
CA TYR A 182 0.32 9.53 -0.29
C TYR A 182 -0.16 10.87 -0.84
N VAL A 183 0.75 11.68 -1.38
CA VAL A 183 0.40 12.93 -2.06
C VAL A 183 -0.47 12.68 -3.28
N SER A 184 -0.15 11.66 -4.09
CA SER A 184 -0.98 11.24 -5.23
C SER A 184 -2.40 10.84 -4.81
N ILE A 185 -2.54 10.12 -3.70
CA ILE A 185 -3.86 9.70 -3.17
C ILE A 185 -4.66 10.93 -2.74
N ALA A 186 -4.04 11.85 -1.98
CA ALA A 186 -4.69 13.08 -1.54
C ALA A 186 -5.19 13.92 -2.72
N PHE A 187 -4.38 14.07 -3.77
CA PHE A 187 -4.78 14.75 -5.00
C PHE A 187 -5.90 14.02 -5.75
N GLY A 188 -5.87 12.69 -5.79
CA GLY A 188 -6.93 11.89 -6.40
C GLY A 188 -8.27 12.08 -5.70
N VAL A 189 -8.30 12.08 -4.36
CA VAL A 189 -9.51 12.35 -3.58
C VAL A 189 -10.00 13.79 -3.81
N ALA A 190 -9.10 14.77 -3.75
CA ALA A 190 -9.44 16.18 -3.97
C ALA A 190 -10.03 16.41 -5.38
N ALA A 191 -9.50 15.73 -6.40
CA ALA A 191 -9.95 15.84 -7.78
C ALA A 191 -11.41 15.41 -7.99
N PHE A 192 -11.96 14.55 -7.12
CA PHE A 192 -13.37 14.16 -7.14
C PHE A 192 -14.23 14.96 -6.16
N ALA A 193 -13.67 15.41 -5.02
CA ALA A 193 -14.42 16.19 -4.04
C ALA A 193 -14.69 17.64 -4.50
N LEU A 194 -13.70 18.30 -5.08
CA LEU A 194 -13.80 19.69 -5.55
C LEU A 194 -14.88 19.91 -6.61
N PRO A 195 -15.01 19.10 -7.68
CA PRO A 195 -16.07 19.31 -8.68
C PRO A 195 -17.48 19.19 -8.10
N VAL A 196 -17.71 18.37 -7.07
CA VAL A 196 -19.01 18.32 -6.39
C VAL A 196 -19.31 19.68 -5.77
N TRP A 197 -18.33 20.30 -5.11
CA TRP A 197 -18.50 21.65 -4.56
C TRP A 197 -18.65 22.72 -5.64
N GLY A 198 -17.87 22.63 -6.73
CA GLY A 198 -17.99 23.51 -7.90
C GLY A 198 -19.38 23.44 -8.54
N ALA A 199 -19.95 22.24 -8.65
CA ALA A 199 -21.29 22.03 -9.15
C ALA A 199 -22.36 22.70 -8.26
N VAL A 200 -22.25 22.57 -6.93
CA VAL A 200 -23.16 23.26 -5.99
C VAL A 200 -23.06 24.78 -6.13
N ARG A 201 -21.84 25.32 -6.32
CA ARG A 201 -21.64 26.77 -6.56
C ARG A 201 -22.27 27.22 -7.88
N ALA A 202 -22.05 26.48 -8.96
CA ALA A 202 -22.67 26.75 -10.25
C ALA A 202 -24.21 26.70 -10.18
N TYR A 203 -24.76 25.69 -9.49
CA TYR A 203 -26.20 25.57 -9.27
C TYR A 203 -26.75 26.75 -8.46
N SER A 204 -26.09 27.12 -7.36
CA SER A 204 -26.51 28.26 -6.53
C SER A 204 -26.50 29.59 -7.30
N ALA A 205 -25.60 29.75 -8.27
CA ALA A 205 -25.56 30.93 -9.14
C ALA A 205 -26.79 31.06 -10.05
N LEU A 206 -27.42 29.93 -10.39
CA LEU A 206 -28.64 29.87 -11.19
C LEU A 206 -29.92 29.93 -10.34
N ALA A 207 -29.90 29.26 -9.19
CA ALA A 207 -31.08 29.11 -8.34
C ALA A 207 -31.36 30.30 -7.42
N THR A 208 -30.32 31.09 -7.08
CA THR A 208 -30.48 32.28 -6.24
C THR A 208 -30.08 33.53 -7.03
N PRO A 209 -31.04 34.44 -7.31
CA PRO A 209 -30.77 35.67 -8.06
C PRO A 209 -29.81 36.61 -7.32
#